data_AF-A0A964P4Y2-F1
#
_entry.id   AF-A0A964P4Y2-F1
#
_cell.length_a   1.000
_cell.length_b   1.000
_cell.length_c   1.000
_cell.angle_alpha   90.00
_cell.angle_beta   90.00
_cell.angle_gamma   90.00
#
_symmetry.space_group_name_H-M   'P 1'
#
loop_
_entity.id
_entity.type
_entity.pdbx_description
1 polymer ?
#
loop_
_entity_poly.entity_id
_entity_poly.type
_entity_poly.pdbx_seq_one_letter_code
_entity_poly.pdbx_strand_id
1 'polypeptide(L)'
;MKERPRKGRTMTERTPTDGPDGTLPAFDAEAYLDAASRLIELEIAEADHAAVVAALEGIAAVAADLMAVPLADEVELAPVFTA
;
A
#
# COMPACT_ATOMS: atom_id res chain seq x y z
N MET A 1 -12.45 -27.35 -38.73
CA MET A 1 -11.81 -26.38 -37.82
C MET A 1 -12.45 -26.55 -36.45
N LYS A 2 -11.70 -27.03 -35.45
CA LYS A 2 -12.19 -27.17 -34.07
C LYS A 2 -11.70 -25.97 -33.27
N GLU A 3 -12.62 -25.09 -32.88
CA GLU A 3 -12.34 -24.01 -31.95
C GLU A 3 -11.99 -24.59 -30.58
N ARG A 4 -10.83 -24.23 -30.05
CA ARG A 4 -10.46 -24.58 -28.67
C ARG A 4 -11.06 -23.53 -27.74
N PRO A 5 -11.77 -23.92 -26.67
CA PRO A 5 -12.23 -22.95 -25.69
C PRO A 5 -11.03 -22.35 -24.96
N ARG A 6 -10.92 -21.03 -24.99
CA ARG A 6 -9.95 -20.27 -24.19
C ARG A 6 -10.34 -20.45 -22.73
N LYS A 7 -9.59 -21.30 -22.02
CA LYS A 7 -9.69 -21.48 -20.57
C LYS A 7 -9.29 -20.14 -19.93
N GLY A 8 -10.28 -19.33 -19.57
CA GLY A 8 -10.08 -18.10 -18.82
C GLY A 8 -9.30 -18.45 -17.55
N ARG A 9 -8.12 -17.86 -17.40
CA ARG A 9 -7.49 -17.77 -16.07
C ARG A 9 -8.44 -16.92 -15.25
N THR A 10 -9.19 -17.57 -14.36
CA THR A 10 -9.79 -16.89 -13.22
C THR A 10 -8.64 -16.19 -12.52
N MET A 11 -8.66 -14.86 -12.57
CA MET A 11 -7.85 -14.01 -11.73
C MET A 11 -8.21 -14.42 -10.30
N THR A 12 -7.38 -15.25 -9.68
CA THR A 12 -7.56 -15.60 -8.27
C THR A 12 -7.46 -14.27 -7.54
N GLU A 13 -8.61 -13.77 -7.10
CA GLU A 13 -8.70 -12.67 -6.14
C GLU A 13 -7.69 -13.00 -5.05
N ARG A 14 -6.63 -12.20 -4.94
CA ARG A 14 -5.78 -12.28 -3.76
C ARG A 14 -6.70 -11.83 -2.64
N THR A 15 -7.24 -12.79 -1.90
CA THR A 15 -7.97 -12.54 -0.67
C THR A 15 -7.08 -11.61 0.16
N PRO A 16 -7.56 -10.41 0.53
CA PRO A 16 -6.88 -9.62 1.55
C PRO A 16 -6.68 -10.56 2.73
N THR A 17 -5.46 -10.70 3.22
CA THR A 17 -5.21 -11.42 4.47
C THR A 17 -5.75 -10.55 5.60
N ASP A 18 -7.08 -10.44 5.66
CA ASP A 18 -7.81 -9.82 6.76
C ASP A 18 -7.54 -10.64 8.02
N GLY A 19 -7.41 -9.96 9.16
CA GLY A 19 -7.43 -10.63 10.46
C GLY A 19 -8.71 -11.47 10.63
N PRO A 20 -8.78 -12.32 11.67
CA PRO A 20 -9.89 -13.27 11.88
C PRO A 20 -11.30 -12.64 11.86
N ASP A 21 -11.41 -11.32 12.00
CA ASP A 21 -12.66 -10.57 12.08
C ASP A 21 -12.90 -9.60 10.91
N GLY A 22 -12.19 -9.75 9.77
CA GLY A 22 -12.35 -8.84 8.62
C GLY A 22 -11.74 -7.45 8.85
N THR A 23 -10.94 -7.30 9.91
CA THR A 23 -10.23 -6.06 10.22
C THR A 23 -8.81 -6.17 9.69
N LEU A 24 -8.37 -5.15 8.95
CA LEU A 24 -6.97 -5.05 8.54
C LEU A 24 -6.08 -4.97 9.81
N PRO A 25 -4.90 -5.61 9.80
CA PRO A 25 -3.95 -5.47 10.89
C PRO A 25 -3.55 -4.00 11.04
N ALA A 26 -3.21 -3.60 12.28
CA ALA A 26 -2.61 -2.30 12.53
C ALA A 26 -1.33 -2.13 11.69
N PHE A 27 -1.07 -0.90 11.26
CA PHE A 27 0.13 -0.59 10.48
C PHE A 27 1.39 -0.87 11.31
N ASP A 28 2.31 -1.63 10.73
CA ASP A 28 3.63 -1.96 11.28
C ASP A 28 4.70 -1.37 10.35
N ALA A 29 5.36 -0.31 10.81
CA ALA A 29 6.33 0.44 10.02
C ALA A 29 7.59 -0.38 9.71
N GLU A 30 8.03 -1.24 10.63
CA GLU A 30 9.23 -2.06 10.48
C GLU A 30 8.97 -3.17 9.45
N ALA A 31 7.87 -3.92 9.60
CA ALA A 31 7.49 -4.95 8.65
C ALA A 31 7.23 -4.37 7.25
N TYR A 32 6.61 -3.17 7.19
CA TYR A 32 6.40 -2.46 5.93
C TYR A 32 7.73 -2.05 5.29
N LEU A 33 8.66 -1.45 6.04
CA LEU A 33 9.96 -1.02 5.53
C LEU A 33 10.76 -2.19 4.94
N ASP A 34 10.78 -3.32 5.64
CA ASP A 34 11.45 -4.54 5.20
C ASP A 34 10.83 -5.10 3.91
N ALA A 35 9.51 -5.10 3.79
CA ALA A 35 8.83 -5.58 2.59
C ALA A 35 9.00 -4.61 1.41
N ALA A 36 8.86 -3.30 1.65
CA ALA A 36 8.95 -2.26 0.64
C ALA A 36 10.38 -2.15 0.09
N SER A 37 11.39 -2.09 0.96
CA SER A 37 12.81 -2.01 0.57
C SER A 37 13.21 -3.17 -0.35
N ARG A 38 12.78 -4.41 -0.02
CA ARG A 38 13.00 -5.59 -0.88
C ARG A 38 12.27 -5.50 -2.22
N LEU A 39 11.05 -4.96 -2.24
CA LEU A 39 10.24 -4.84 -3.45
C LEU A 39 10.84 -3.84 -4.46
N ILE A 40 11.39 -2.73 -3.96
CA ILE A 40 11.98 -1.67 -4.81
C ILE A 40 13.50 -1.78 -4.92
N GLU A 41 14.10 -2.83 -4.37
CA GLU A 41 15.54 -3.06 -4.33
C GLU A 41 16.33 -1.88 -3.73
N LEU A 42 15.77 -1.25 -2.69
CA LEU A 42 16.42 -0.15 -1.98
C LEU A 42 17.22 -0.70 -0.79
N GLU A 43 18.53 -0.53 -0.84
CA GLU A 43 19.39 -0.80 0.30
C GLU A 43 19.30 0.33 1.32
N ILE A 44 19.01 -0.02 2.57
CA ILE A 44 18.97 0.92 3.70
C ILE A 44 20.10 0.52 4.64
N ALA A 45 20.97 1.48 4.96
CA ALA A 45 22.04 1.24 5.91
C ALA A 45 21.45 0.90 7.28
N GLU A 46 22.05 -0.07 7.97
CA GLU A 46 21.59 -0.51 9.30
C GLU A 46 21.50 0.64 10.30
N ALA A 47 22.44 1.60 10.22
CA ALA A 47 22.46 2.79 11.07
C ALA A 47 21.26 3.73 10.84
N ASP A 48 20.64 3.70 9.66
CA ASP A 48 19.53 4.57 9.29
C ASP A 48 18.16 3.91 9.53
N HIS A 49 18.13 2.58 9.69
CA HIS A 49 16.88 1.80 9.73
C HIS A 49 15.90 2.31 10.80
N ALA A 50 16.37 2.49 12.04
CA ALA A 50 15.54 3.02 13.12
C ALA A 50 14.98 4.42 12.84
N ALA A 51 15.76 5.29 12.18
CA ALA A 51 15.31 6.63 11.83
C ALA A 51 14.23 6.60 10.72
N VAL A 52 14.37 5.70 9.75
CA VAL A 52 13.37 5.51 8.68
C VAL A 52 12.07 4.94 9.24
N VAL A 53 12.14 3.96 10.14
CA VAL A 53 10.96 3.42 10.83
C VAL A 53 10.22 4.53 11.58
N ALA A 54 10.90 5.34 12.38
CA ALA A 54 10.29 6.45 13.10
C ALA A 54 9.66 7.49 12.16
N ALA A 55 10.28 7.76 11.00
CA ALA A 55 9.71 8.65 10.00
C ALA A 55 8.43 8.07 9.37
N LEU A 56 8.40 6.77 9.10
CA LEU A 56 7.20 6.08 8.57
C LEU A 56 6.04 6.10 9.56
N GLU A 57 6.31 5.91 10.86
CA GLU A 57 5.29 6.07 11.91
C GLU A 57 4.71 7.48 11.93
N GLY A 58 5.56 8.51 11.81
CA GLY A 58 5.12 9.90 11.71
C GLY A 58 4.26 10.17 10.47
N ILE A 59 4.65 9.63 9.31
CA ILE A 59 3.87 9.72 8.08
C ILE A 59 2.51 9.01 8.25
N ALA A 60 2.49 7.84 8.87
CA ALA A 60 1.25 7.10 9.12
C ALA A 60 0.28 7.87 10.00
N ALA A 61 0.78 8.58 11.02
CA ALA A 61 -0.06 9.44 11.87
C ALA A 61 -0.71 10.59 11.06
N VAL A 62 0.08 11.29 10.24
CA VAL A 62 -0.44 12.38 9.38
C VAL A 62 -1.40 11.84 8.33
N ALA A 63 -1.12 10.66 7.77
CA ALA A 63 -2.01 10.01 6.82
C ALA A 63 -3.36 9.63 7.46
N ALA A 64 -3.35 9.16 8.72
CA ALA A 64 -4.59 8.89 9.45
C ALA A 64 -5.44 10.14 9.62
N ASP A 65 -4.82 11.28 9.97
CA ASP A 65 -5.50 12.57 10.05
C ASP A 65 -6.08 13.00 8.70
N LEU A 66 -5.33 12.81 7.61
CA LEU A 66 -5.77 13.13 6.26
C LEU A 66 -6.95 12.25 5.79
N MET A 67 -6.92 10.96 6.09
CA MET A 67 -7.99 10.01 5.75
C MET A 67 -9.28 10.27 6.52
N ALA A 68 -9.20 10.98 7.65
CA ALA A 68 -10.39 11.43 8.38
C ALA A 68 -11.07 12.66 7.74
N VAL A 69 -10.42 13.31 6.77
CA VAL A 69 -11.02 14.45 6.06
C VAL A 69 -12.12 13.94 5.13
N PRO A 70 -13.37 14.45 5.27
CA PRO A 70 -14.45 14.05 4.39
C PRO A 70 -14.20 14.60 2.98
N LEU A 71 -14.09 13.71 2.02
CA LEU A 71 -13.98 14.04 0.60
C LEU A 71 -15.34 13.86 -0.07
N ALA A 72 -15.66 14.74 -1.04
CA ALA A 72 -16.79 14.51 -1.92
C ALA A 72 -16.49 13.33 -2.86
N ASP A 73 -17.52 12.66 -3.37
CA ASP A 73 -17.34 11.55 -4.33
C ASP A 73 -16.64 12.00 -5.63
N GLU A 74 -16.79 13.28 -5.99
CA GLU A 74 -16.11 13.95 -7.09
C GLU A 74 -15.08 14.95 -6.54
N VAL A 75 -13.96 14.44 -6.03
CA VAL A 75 -12.77 15.27 -5.74
C VAL A 75 -11.80 15.17 -6.89
N GLU A 76 -11.63 16.28 -7.61
CA GLU A 76 -10.55 16.41 -8.58
C GLU A 76 -9.20 16.45 -7.87
N LEU A 77 -8.20 15.78 -8.47
CA LEU A 77 -6.82 15.92 -8.01
C LEU A 77 -6.41 17.39 -8.09
N ALA A 78 -5.58 17.82 -7.13
CA ALA A 78 -4.97 19.14 -7.20
C ALA A 78 -4.31 19.33 -8.57
N PRO A 79 -4.39 20.54 -9.17
CA PRO A 79 -3.93 20.78 -10.53
C PRO A 79 -2.45 20.38 -10.66
N VAL A 80 -2.19 19.39 -11.51
CA VAL A 80 -0.84 18.99 -11.90
C VAL A 80 -0.46 19.84 -13.10
N PHE A 81 0.69 20.51 -13.07
CA PHE A 81 1.12 21.34 -14.19
C PHE A 81 1.28 20.46 -15.44
N THR A 82 0.49 20.71 -16.48
CA THR A 82 0.60 20.05 -17.79
C THR A 82 1.36 20.98 -18.74
N ALA A 83 2.48 20.49 -19.27
CA ALA A 83 3.31 21.19 -20.27
C ALA A 83 2.63 21.27 -21.65
#